data_AF-M7B934-F1
#
_entry.id   AF-M7B934-F1
#
_cell.length_a   1.000
_cell.length_b   1.000
_cell.length_c   1.000
_cell.angle_alpha   90.00
_cell.angle_beta   90.00
_cell.angle_gamma   90.00
#
_symmetry.space_group_name_H-M   'P 1'
#
loop_
_entity.id
_entity.type
_entity.pdbx_description
1 polymer ?
#
loop_
_entity_poly.entity_id
_entity_poly.type
_entity_poly.pdbx_seq_one_letter_code
_entity_poly.pdbx_strand_id
1 'polypeptide(L)'
;MEIEDLIRSLVSPHGGNSVQLGDLIHHPFFWTHESRFEFLVDVGNNPDIEKRNSESQIVKALSCNKATTEKHFYQWTKKIDQGVLKNMEKRRPYEDTVTDLLRLIRNVGAHYGGKPQWFKEIIQNPSQYFVDRFPDLTFYVYEHLRRVDTASANNIGALGFPLSLWRGKTLYITCCNDLWEINKREG
;
A
#
# COMPACT_ATOMS: atom_id res chain seq x y z
N MET A 1 4.40 14.55 8.21
CA MET A 1 3.09 14.04 7.74
C MET A 1 2.63 12.76 8.44
N GLU A 2 3.26 11.59 8.25
CA GLU A 2 2.81 10.32 8.89
C GLU A 2 2.85 10.40 10.43
N ILE A 3 3.98 10.86 10.99
CA ILE A 3 4.14 11.06 12.44
C ILE A 3 3.19 12.14 12.97
N GLU A 4 2.94 13.19 12.20
CA GLU A 4 2.00 14.24 12.59
C GLU A 4 0.55 13.74 12.64
N ASP A 5 0.13 12.87 11.71
CA ASP A 5 -1.21 12.25 11.74
C ASP A 5 -1.37 11.35 12.97
N LEU A 6 -0.32 10.60 13.32
CA LEU A 6 -0.29 9.81 14.55
C LEU A 6 -0.43 10.71 15.80
N ILE A 7 0.35 11.79 15.89
CA ILE A 7 0.28 12.73 17.02
C ILE A 7 -1.10 13.40 17.09
N ARG A 8 -1.66 13.85 15.97
CA ARG A 8 -3.01 14.43 15.93
C ARG A 8 -4.07 13.42 16.39
N SER A 9 -3.94 12.17 16.00
CA SER A 9 -4.84 11.08 16.42
C SER A 9 -4.73 10.78 17.91
N LEU A 10 -3.55 10.99 18.51
CA LEU A 10 -3.32 10.87 19.97
C LEU A 10 -3.89 12.06 20.77
N VAL A 11 -3.80 13.28 20.23
CA VAL A 11 -4.11 14.53 20.97
C VAL A 11 -5.59 14.94 20.87
N SER A 12 -6.31 14.51 19.82
CA SER A 12 -7.72 14.90 19.60
C SER A 12 -8.68 13.69 19.53
N PRO A 13 -8.91 12.95 20.63
CA PRO A 13 -9.97 11.96 20.70
C PRO A 13 -11.31 12.70 20.61
N HIS A 14 -11.97 12.64 19.45
CA HIS A 14 -13.25 13.32 19.24
C HIS A 14 -14.27 12.82 20.26
N GLY A 15 -14.70 13.73 21.16
CA GLY A 15 -15.92 13.65 21.96
C GLY A 15 -16.25 12.28 22.57
N GLY A 16 -15.72 12.01 23.77
CA GLY A 16 -16.23 10.97 24.68
C GLY A 16 -15.96 9.51 24.28
N ASN A 17 -15.60 9.25 23.03
CA ASN A 17 -15.15 7.96 22.57
C ASN A 17 -13.66 8.08 22.31
N SER A 18 -12.84 7.62 23.27
CA SER A 18 -11.43 7.32 23.01
C SER A 18 -11.41 6.55 21.69
N VAL A 19 -10.76 7.10 20.65
CA VAL A 19 -10.11 6.23 19.67
C VAL A 19 -9.30 5.29 20.57
N GLN A 20 -9.74 4.05 20.70
CA GLN A 20 -9.15 3.16 21.68
C GLN A 20 -7.68 3.07 21.29
N LEU A 21 -6.76 3.10 22.26
CA LEU A 21 -5.34 2.94 21.96
C LEU A 21 -5.06 1.73 21.04
N GLY A 22 -5.95 0.73 21.08
CA GLY A 22 -6.02 -0.39 20.14
C GLY A 22 -6.21 -0.02 18.66
N ASP A 23 -6.93 1.04 18.30
CA ASP A 23 -7.01 1.50 16.91
C ASP A 23 -5.71 2.16 16.42
N LEU A 24 -4.93 2.74 17.33
CA LEU A 24 -3.69 3.47 17.00
C LEU A 24 -2.52 2.53 16.70
N ILE A 25 -2.46 1.34 17.31
CA ILE A 25 -1.44 0.33 16.98
C ILE A 25 -1.57 -0.16 15.53
N HIS A 26 -2.71 0.09 14.88
CA HIS A 26 -2.94 -0.23 13.47
C HIS A 26 -2.56 0.90 12.51
N HIS A 27 -2.02 2.02 13.02
CA HIS A 27 -1.52 3.10 12.19
C HIS A 27 -0.29 2.64 11.37
N PRO A 28 -0.14 3.06 10.08
CA PRO A 28 0.98 2.64 9.22
C PRO A 28 2.38 2.95 9.74
N PHE A 29 2.47 3.85 10.73
CA PHE A 29 3.71 4.16 11.44
C PHE A 29 4.31 2.91 12.11
N PHE A 30 3.47 2.00 12.59
CA PHE A 30 3.90 0.78 13.27
C PHE A 30 4.07 -0.41 12.31
N TRP A 31 3.81 -0.24 11.02
CA TRP A 31 3.89 -1.33 10.05
C TRP A 31 5.33 -1.59 9.61
N THR A 32 5.69 -2.87 9.52
CA THR A 32 6.97 -3.31 8.94
C THR A 32 6.97 -3.09 7.42
N HIS A 33 8.15 -3.14 6.79
CA HIS A 33 8.26 -3.12 5.32
C HIS A 33 7.35 -4.15 4.65
N GLU A 34 7.26 -5.35 5.21
CA GLU A 34 6.40 -6.42 4.69
C GLU A 34 4.91 -6.02 4.77
N SER A 35 4.43 -5.60 5.94
CA SER A 35 3.03 -5.18 6.10
C SER A 35 2.67 -3.99 5.21
N ARG A 36 3.58 -3.04 5.05
CA ARG A 36 3.42 -1.89 4.15
C ARG A 36 3.32 -2.34 2.69
N PHE A 37 4.17 -3.27 2.27
CA PHE A 37 4.17 -3.82 0.91
C PHE A 37 2.91 -4.64 0.63
N GLU A 38 2.54 -5.56 1.52
CA GLU A 38 1.33 -6.35 1.39
C GLU A 38 0.07 -5.47 1.31
N PHE A 39 0.00 -4.39 2.11
CA PHE A 39 -1.08 -3.42 2.02
C PHE A 39 -1.18 -2.79 0.62
N LEU A 40 -0.05 -2.36 0.06
CA LEU A 40 0.00 -1.79 -1.29
C LEU A 40 -0.37 -2.84 -2.36
N VAL A 41 0.03 -4.09 -2.20
CA VAL A 41 -0.36 -5.21 -3.07
C VAL A 41 -1.87 -5.45 -3.00
N ASP A 42 -2.45 -5.50 -1.80
CA ASP A 42 -3.88 -5.71 -1.57
C ASP A 42 -4.72 -4.57 -2.19
N VAL A 43 -4.29 -3.32 -2.01
CA VAL A 43 -4.94 -2.17 -2.68
C VAL A 43 -4.78 -2.30 -4.20
N GLY A 44 -3.59 -2.61 -4.70
CA GLY A 44 -3.33 -2.81 -6.13
C GLY A 44 -4.11 -3.98 -6.76
N ASN A 45 -4.59 -4.94 -5.96
CA ASN A 45 -5.48 -6.02 -6.39
C ASN A 45 -6.94 -5.57 -6.58
N ASN A 46 -7.30 -4.36 -6.17
CA ASN A 46 -8.65 -3.84 -6.40
C ASN A 46 -8.95 -3.79 -7.92
N PRO A 47 -10.08 -4.38 -8.37
CA PRO A 47 -10.40 -4.47 -9.80
C PRO A 47 -10.58 -3.11 -10.47
N ASP A 48 -11.00 -2.07 -9.75
CA ASP A 48 -11.13 -0.72 -10.29
C ASP A 48 -9.77 -0.08 -10.58
N ILE A 49 -8.74 -0.39 -9.77
CA ILE A 49 -7.36 0.01 -10.03
C ILE A 49 -6.81 -0.75 -11.25
N GLU A 50 -7.04 -2.07 -11.33
CA GLU A 50 -6.62 -2.85 -12.50
C GLU A 50 -7.26 -2.35 -13.80
N LYS A 51 -8.54 -1.98 -13.76
CA LYS A 51 -9.29 -1.49 -14.93
C LYS A 51 -9.14 0.01 -15.21
N ARG A 52 -8.46 0.78 -14.33
CA ARG A 52 -8.45 2.25 -14.35
C ARG A 52 -9.87 2.83 -14.41
N ASN A 53 -10.78 2.29 -13.60
CA ASN A 53 -12.16 2.75 -13.55
C ASN A 53 -12.21 4.17 -12.95
N SER A 54 -12.21 5.18 -13.82
CA SER A 54 -12.19 6.60 -13.42
C SER A 54 -13.38 6.99 -12.57
N GLU A 55 -14.50 6.26 -12.67
CA GLU A 55 -15.71 6.54 -11.89
C GLU A 55 -15.65 6.00 -10.47
N SER A 56 -14.76 5.04 -10.21
CA SER A 56 -14.63 4.44 -8.89
C SER A 56 -14.06 5.41 -7.87
N GLN A 57 -14.65 5.40 -6.68
CA GLN A 57 -14.25 6.27 -5.57
C GLN A 57 -12.78 6.05 -5.17
N ILE A 58 -12.29 4.80 -5.20
CA ILE A 58 -10.89 4.49 -4.88
C ILE A 58 -9.92 5.13 -5.88
N VAL A 59 -10.24 5.06 -7.17
CA VAL A 59 -9.41 5.63 -8.23
C VAL A 59 -9.44 7.15 -8.14
N LYS A 60 -10.63 7.76 -7.94
CA LYS A 60 -10.77 9.21 -7.74
C LYS A 60 -9.95 9.70 -6.55
N ALA A 61 -10.00 9.00 -5.42
CA ALA A 61 -9.27 9.36 -4.21
C ALA A 61 -7.75 9.31 -4.38
N LEU A 62 -7.23 8.33 -5.14
CA LEU A 62 -5.80 8.16 -5.37
C LEU A 62 -5.24 9.03 -6.52
N SER A 63 -6.11 9.59 -7.37
CA SER A 63 -5.72 10.37 -8.56
C SER A 63 -5.43 11.86 -8.30
N CYS A 64 -5.25 12.29 -7.04
CA CYS A 64 -5.03 13.70 -6.70
C CYS A 64 -3.61 14.18 -7.06
N ASN A 65 -3.36 14.52 -8.33
CA ASN A 65 -2.03 14.85 -8.85
C ASN A 65 -1.35 16.09 -8.25
N LYS A 66 -2.10 17.05 -7.71
CA LYS A 66 -1.50 18.25 -7.07
C LYS A 66 -0.81 17.92 -5.75
N ALA A 67 -1.29 16.90 -5.03
CA ALA A 67 -0.71 16.49 -3.75
C ALA A 67 0.54 15.61 -3.92
N THR A 68 0.87 15.20 -5.15
CA THR A 68 1.93 14.22 -5.41
C THR A 68 3.24 14.84 -5.87
N THR A 69 3.29 16.10 -6.31
CA THR A 69 4.50 16.74 -6.89
C THR A 69 5.69 16.79 -5.94
N GLU A 70 5.44 16.86 -4.64
CA GLU A 70 6.47 16.88 -3.60
C GLU A 70 6.78 15.48 -3.03
N LYS A 71 6.10 14.43 -3.53
CA LYS A 71 6.22 13.07 -3.00
C LYS A 71 7.32 12.27 -3.68
N HIS A 72 7.88 11.31 -2.95
CA HIS A 72 8.90 10.41 -3.48
C HIS A 72 8.42 9.56 -4.68
N PHE A 73 7.12 9.37 -4.84
CA PHE A 73 6.53 8.67 -6.00
C PHE A 73 6.09 9.62 -7.13
N TYR A 74 6.40 10.91 -7.07
CA TYR A 74 6.28 11.78 -8.24
C TYR A 74 7.20 11.29 -9.36
N GLN A 75 6.67 11.18 -10.57
CA GLN A 75 7.39 10.65 -11.75
C GLN A 75 8.09 9.30 -11.44
N TRP A 76 7.39 8.41 -10.73
CA TRP A 76 7.94 7.16 -10.25
C TRP A 76 8.47 6.25 -11.36
N THR A 77 7.97 6.37 -12.60
CA THR A 77 8.46 5.58 -13.74
C THR A 77 9.93 5.86 -14.04
N LYS A 78 10.42 7.08 -13.76
CA LYS A 78 11.84 7.44 -13.88
C LYS A 78 12.71 6.92 -12.73
N LYS A 79 12.07 6.49 -11.63
CA LYS A 79 12.71 6.00 -10.41
C LYS A 79 12.82 4.48 -10.39
N ILE A 80 12.23 3.78 -11.36
CA ILE A 80 12.34 2.33 -11.52
C ILE A 80 13.27 2.04 -12.70
N ASP A 81 14.00 0.93 -12.60
CA ASP A 81 14.81 0.44 -13.71
C ASP A 81 13.93 0.18 -14.96
N GLN A 82 14.39 0.66 -16.12
CA GLN A 82 13.58 0.59 -17.35
C GLN A 82 13.44 -0.84 -17.87
N GLY A 83 14.42 -1.71 -17.61
CA GLY A 83 14.32 -3.14 -17.90
C GLY A 83 13.26 -3.82 -17.04
N VAL A 84 13.22 -3.49 -15.75
CA VAL A 84 12.16 -3.94 -14.83
C VAL A 84 10.79 -3.50 -15.34
N LEU A 85 10.60 -2.21 -15.66
CA LEU A 85 9.31 -1.70 -16.16
C LEU A 85 8.86 -2.44 -17.42
N LYS A 86 9.73 -2.52 -18.43
CA LYS A 86 9.44 -3.20 -19.69
C LYS A 86 9.10 -4.69 -19.49
N ASN A 87 9.76 -5.36 -18.54
CA ASN A 87 9.46 -6.76 -18.23
C ASN A 87 8.12 -6.95 -17.49
N MET A 88 7.64 -5.92 -16.80
CA MET A 88 6.35 -5.89 -16.11
C MET A 88 5.21 -5.38 -17.01
N GLU A 89 5.54 -4.70 -18.10
CA GLU A 89 4.62 -4.14 -19.08
C GLU A 89 4.13 -5.21 -20.06
N LYS A 90 3.17 -6.05 -19.62
CA LYS A 90 2.63 -7.13 -20.46
C LYS A 90 1.39 -6.73 -21.27
N ARG A 91 0.56 -5.83 -20.74
CA ARG A 91 -0.77 -5.51 -21.31
C ARG A 91 -0.88 -4.07 -21.78
N ARG A 92 -0.49 -3.12 -20.93
CA ARG A 92 -0.52 -1.69 -21.23
C ARG A 92 0.63 -0.98 -20.51
N PRO A 93 1.12 0.14 -21.06
CA PRO A 93 2.14 0.98 -20.44
C PRO A 93 1.77 1.44 -19.04
N TYR A 94 2.79 1.68 -18.23
CA TYR A 94 2.64 2.36 -16.96
C TYR A 94 2.70 3.88 -17.16
N GLU A 95 1.78 4.58 -16.50
CA GLU A 95 1.74 6.04 -16.44
C GLU A 95 2.17 6.50 -15.04
N ASP A 96 2.66 7.74 -14.91
CA ASP A 96 3.08 8.36 -13.64
C ASP A 96 1.88 8.70 -12.73
N THR A 97 1.00 7.73 -12.48
CA THR A 97 -0.14 7.81 -11.56
C THR A 97 0.05 6.87 -10.38
N VAL A 98 -0.59 7.17 -9.24
CA VAL A 98 -0.50 6.33 -8.03
C VAL A 98 -1.13 4.96 -8.28
N THR A 99 -2.24 4.90 -9.02
CA THR A 99 -2.94 3.64 -9.34
C THR A 99 -2.08 2.72 -10.22
N ASP A 100 -1.30 3.28 -11.14
CA ASP A 100 -0.37 2.48 -11.95
C ASP A 100 0.88 2.04 -11.18
N LEU A 101 1.35 2.83 -10.20
CA LEU A 101 2.39 2.38 -9.28
C LEU A 101 1.91 1.21 -8.43
N LEU A 102 0.70 1.29 -7.88
CA LEU A 102 0.07 0.19 -7.13
C LEU A 102 -0.11 -1.05 -7.99
N ARG A 103 -0.47 -0.89 -9.27
CA ARG A 103 -0.53 -1.97 -10.25
C ARG A 103 0.83 -2.62 -10.48
N LEU A 104 1.91 -1.84 -10.59
CA LEU A 104 3.26 -2.38 -10.69
C LEU A 104 3.61 -3.20 -9.45
N ILE A 105 3.41 -2.63 -8.26
CA ILE A 105 3.71 -3.26 -6.96
C ILE A 105 2.99 -4.60 -6.84
N ARG A 106 1.67 -4.63 -7.12
CA ARG A 106 0.87 -5.85 -7.17
C ARG A 106 1.43 -6.87 -8.15
N ASN A 107 1.77 -6.45 -9.37
CA ASN A 107 2.29 -7.36 -10.38
C ASN A 107 3.65 -7.94 -9.99
N VAL A 108 4.52 -7.15 -9.33
CA VAL A 108 5.77 -7.66 -8.78
C VAL A 108 5.48 -8.66 -7.67
N GLY A 109 4.64 -8.31 -6.69
CA GLY A 109 4.26 -9.24 -5.61
C GLY A 109 3.73 -10.58 -6.12
N ALA A 110 2.86 -10.57 -7.13
CA ALA A 110 2.27 -11.77 -7.69
C ALA A 110 3.23 -12.64 -8.54
N HIS A 111 4.29 -12.05 -9.11
CA HIS A 111 5.10 -12.73 -10.13
C HIS A 111 6.60 -12.73 -9.87
N TYR A 112 7.07 -12.16 -8.77
CA TYR A 112 8.50 -12.03 -8.44
C TYR A 112 9.25 -13.36 -8.52
N GLY A 113 8.69 -14.43 -7.97
CA GLY A 113 9.31 -15.77 -7.96
C GLY A 113 9.65 -16.30 -9.36
N GLY A 114 8.86 -15.97 -10.37
CA GLY A 114 9.05 -16.40 -11.77
C GLY A 114 9.87 -15.45 -12.63
N LYS A 115 10.51 -14.43 -12.05
CA LYS A 115 11.29 -13.44 -12.81
C LYS A 115 12.73 -13.91 -13.09
N PRO A 116 13.33 -13.43 -14.20
CA PRO A 116 14.71 -13.76 -14.54
C PRO A 116 15.69 -13.22 -13.49
N GLN A 117 16.88 -13.81 -13.43
CA GLN A 117 17.88 -13.52 -12.41
C GLN A 117 18.27 -12.03 -12.36
N TRP A 118 18.54 -11.40 -13.51
CA TRP A 118 18.86 -9.97 -13.59
C TRP A 118 17.78 -9.07 -12.97
N PHE A 119 16.50 -9.48 -13.06
CA PHE A 119 15.39 -8.73 -12.47
C PHE A 119 15.42 -8.84 -10.95
N LYS A 120 15.69 -10.06 -10.45
CA LYS A 120 15.81 -10.33 -9.02
C LYS A 120 17.02 -9.65 -8.40
N GLU A 121 18.11 -9.46 -9.14
CA GLU A 121 19.30 -8.71 -8.69
C GLU A 121 19.03 -7.21 -8.52
N ILE A 122 18.17 -6.64 -9.36
CA ILE A 122 17.77 -5.23 -9.26
C ILE A 122 16.80 -5.00 -8.10
N ILE A 123 15.78 -5.86 -7.97
CA ILE A 123 14.75 -5.70 -6.94
C ILE A 123 15.21 -6.23 -5.58
N GLN A 124 15.95 -7.34 -5.55
CA GLN A 124 16.45 -8.08 -4.38
C GLN A 124 15.36 -8.54 -3.42
N ASN A 125 14.72 -7.62 -2.71
CA ASN A 125 13.59 -7.85 -1.86
C ASN A 125 12.48 -6.85 -2.24
N PRO A 126 11.33 -7.30 -2.77
CA PRO A 126 10.26 -6.40 -3.19
C PRO A 126 9.75 -5.46 -2.09
N SER A 127 9.54 -5.96 -0.87
CA SER A 127 8.98 -5.13 0.21
C SER A 127 9.93 -4.02 0.63
N GLN A 128 11.21 -4.35 0.84
CA GLN A 128 12.25 -3.36 1.10
C GLN A 128 12.39 -2.37 -0.06
N TYR A 129 12.49 -2.88 -1.30
CA TYR A 129 12.74 -2.09 -2.50
C TYR A 129 11.69 -1.00 -2.72
N PHE A 130 10.41 -1.33 -2.61
CA PHE A 130 9.34 -0.36 -2.86
C PHE A 130 9.12 0.59 -1.69
N VAL A 131 9.18 0.09 -0.45
CA VAL A 131 8.93 0.92 0.75
C VAL A 131 10.05 1.94 0.94
N ASP A 132 11.32 1.56 0.74
CA ASP A 132 12.43 2.51 0.87
C ASP A 132 12.47 3.53 -0.26
N ARG A 133 12.11 3.11 -1.48
CA ARG A 133 12.13 3.98 -2.66
C ARG A 133 10.99 4.99 -2.66
N PHE A 134 9.85 4.63 -2.05
CA PHE A 134 8.65 5.46 -1.98
C PHE A 134 8.12 5.56 -0.54
N PRO A 135 8.87 6.18 0.38
CA PRO A 135 8.57 6.17 1.81
C PRO A 135 7.20 6.79 2.16
N ASP A 136 6.72 7.74 1.37
CA ASP A 136 5.41 8.37 1.60
C ASP A 136 4.22 7.58 1.03
N LEU A 137 4.46 6.56 0.19
CA LEU A 137 3.41 5.93 -0.60
C LEU A 137 2.38 5.22 0.27
N THR A 138 2.84 4.43 1.24
CA THR A 138 1.96 3.66 2.12
C THR A 138 1.03 4.57 2.90
N PHE A 139 1.59 5.60 3.55
CA PHE A 139 0.80 6.54 4.32
C PHE A 139 -0.15 7.34 3.42
N TYR A 140 0.31 7.79 2.24
CA TYR A 140 -0.55 8.47 1.27
C TYR A 140 -1.78 7.62 0.91
N VAL A 141 -1.57 6.35 0.55
CA VAL A 141 -2.68 5.45 0.17
C VAL A 141 -3.60 5.22 1.36
N TYR A 142 -3.05 4.88 2.53
CA TYR A 142 -3.82 4.68 3.76
C TYR A 142 -4.72 5.89 4.08
N GLU A 143 -4.14 7.09 4.08
CA GLU A 143 -4.84 8.31 4.45
C GLU A 143 -5.98 8.66 3.48
N HIS A 144 -5.76 8.46 2.17
CA HIS A 144 -6.79 8.70 1.16
C HIS A 144 -7.92 7.68 1.23
N LEU A 145 -7.61 6.39 1.43
CA LEU A 145 -8.63 5.37 1.62
C LEU A 145 -9.44 5.59 2.90
N ARG A 146 -8.76 5.97 4.00
CA ARG A 146 -9.41 6.28 5.28
C ARG A 146 -10.46 7.38 5.14
N ARG A 147 -10.15 8.43 4.38
CA ARG A 147 -11.09 9.54 4.10
C ARG A 147 -12.33 9.10 3.33
N VAL A 148 -12.14 8.24 2.32
CA VAL A 148 -13.28 7.72 1.54
C VAL A 148 -14.15 6.82 2.40
N ASP A 149 -13.57 5.93 3.21
CA ASP A 149 -14.35 5.08 4.13
C ASP A 149 -15.18 5.91 5.12
N THR A 150 -14.61 6.97 5.69
CA THR A 150 -15.35 7.88 6.60
C THR A 150 -16.44 8.68 5.89
N ALA A 151 -16.27 8.99 4.60
CA ALA A 151 -17.27 9.69 3.80
C ALA A 151 -18.42 8.76 3.38
N SER A 152 -18.11 7.50 3.05
CA SER A 152 -19.08 6.47 2.68
C SER A 152 -19.85 5.87 3.86
N ALA A 153 -19.34 6.00 5.10
CA ALA A 153 -20.15 5.72 6.30
C ALA A 153 -21.41 6.61 6.41
N ASN A 154 -21.42 7.76 5.70
CA ASN A 154 -22.57 8.66 5.60
C ASN A 154 -23.38 8.49 4.29
N ASN A 155 -22.99 7.58 3.38
CA ASN A 155 -23.71 7.29 2.14
C ASN A 155 -23.38 5.86 1.67
N ILE A 156 -24.35 4.97 1.78
CA ILE A 156 -24.21 3.51 1.67
C ILE A 156 -23.62 3.12 0.29
N GLY A 157 -22.31 2.87 0.29
CA GLY A 157 -21.53 2.36 -0.83
C GLY A 157 -20.18 1.89 -0.31
N ALA A 158 -20.16 0.68 0.27
CA ALA A 158 -18.96 0.10 0.87
C ALA A 158 -17.85 -0.08 -0.19
N LEU A 159 -16.61 0.33 0.14
CA LEU A 159 -15.49 0.41 -0.79
C LEU A 159 -14.95 -0.92 -1.33
N GLY A 160 -15.57 -2.06 -1.00
CA GLY A 160 -15.03 -3.38 -1.36
C GLY A 160 -13.62 -3.66 -0.79
N PHE A 161 -13.09 -2.77 0.06
CA PHE A 161 -11.79 -2.87 0.71
C PHE A 161 -11.92 -2.41 2.17
N PRO A 162 -12.24 -3.31 3.10
CA PRO A 162 -12.38 -2.93 4.50
C PRO A 162 -10.99 -2.60 5.06
N LEU A 163 -10.70 -1.32 5.31
CA LEU A 163 -9.52 -0.95 6.11
C LEU A 163 -9.55 -1.64 7.49
N SER A 164 -10.72 -2.08 7.97
CA SER A 164 -10.87 -2.93 9.16
C SER A 164 -10.12 -4.26 9.09
N LEU A 165 -9.91 -4.85 7.90
CA LEU A 165 -9.06 -6.04 7.76
C LEU A 165 -7.58 -5.72 8.02
N TRP A 166 -7.14 -4.53 7.64
CA TRP A 166 -5.78 -4.03 7.92
C TRP A 166 -5.62 -3.49 9.35
N ARG A 167 -6.73 -3.10 10.00
CA ARG A 167 -6.80 -2.91 11.45
C ARG A 167 -6.68 -4.20 12.26
N GLY A 168 -6.60 -5.39 11.65
CA GLY A 168 -6.40 -6.65 12.40
C GLY A 168 -5.10 -7.38 12.08
N LYS A 169 -4.48 -7.09 10.92
CA LYS A 169 -3.34 -7.86 10.40
C LYS A 169 -2.02 -7.64 11.14
N THR A 170 -1.87 -6.57 11.94
CA THR A 170 -0.63 -6.29 12.70
C THR A 170 -0.30 -7.41 13.71
N LEU A 171 -1.29 -8.14 14.23
CA LEU A 171 -1.06 -9.27 15.16
C LEU A 171 -0.73 -10.60 14.47
N TYR A 172 -1.13 -10.80 13.21
CA TYR A 172 -0.97 -12.08 12.52
C TYR A 172 0.41 -12.24 11.87
N ILE A 173 1.06 -11.14 11.46
CA ILE A 173 2.36 -11.19 10.77
C ILE A 173 3.49 -11.56 11.74
N THR A 174 3.40 -11.18 13.03
CA THR A 174 4.34 -11.66 14.06
C THR A 174 4.17 -13.15 14.32
N CYS A 175 2.95 -13.71 14.34
CA CYS A 175 2.76 -15.15 14.51
C CYS A 175 3.15 -15.99 13.27
N CYS A 176 2.97 -15.47 12.06
CA CYS A 176 3.27 -16.23 10.84
C CYS A 176 4.78 -16.32 10.52
N ASN A 177 5.57 -15.29 10.87
CA ASN A 177 7.02 -15.35 10.69
C ASN A 177 7.67 -16.40 11.61
N ASP A 178 7.16 -16.58 12.83
CA ASP A 178 7.64 -17.61 13.75
C ASP A 178 7.29 -19.03 13.25
N LEU A 179 6.10 -19.24 12.68
CA LEU A 179 5.68 -20.53 12.14
C LEU A 179 6.43 -20.94 10.86
N TRP A 180 6.87 -19.99 10.04
CA TRP A 180 7.68 -20.30 8.86
C TRP A 180 9.13 -20.67 9.21
N GLU A 181 9.73 -19.97 10.18
CA GLU A 181 11.09 -20.28 10.68
C GLU A 181 11.15 -21.57 11.52
N ILE A 182 10.08 -21.93 12.23
CA ILE A 182 9.98 -23.21 12.95
C ILE A 182 9.92 -24.39 11.97
N ASN A 183 9.11 -24.29 10.90
CA ASN A 183 9.00 -25.36 9.90
C ASN A 183 10.25 -25.55 9.03
N LYS A 184 11.22 -24.62 9.07
CA LYS A 184 12.49 -24.72 8.33
C LYS A 184 13.61 -25.39 9.12
N ARG A 185 13.44 -25.59 10.44
CA ARG A 185 14.42 -26.29 11.30
C ARG A 185 14.12 -27.77 11.48
N GLU A 186 12.93 -28.22 11.10
CA GLU A 186 12.48 -29.61 11.23
C GLU A 186 12.38 -30.37 9.89
N GLY A 187 12.99 -29.85 8.82
CA GLY A 187 13.02 -30.47 7.49
C GLY A 187 14.43 -30.74 6.98
#